data_AF-W1TZ85-F1
#
_entry.id   AF-W1TZ85-F1
#
_cell.length_a   1.000
_cell.length_b   1.000
_cell.length_c   1.000
_cell.angle_alpha   90.00
_cell.angle_beta   90.00
_cell.angle_gamma   90.00
#
_symmetry.space_group_name_H-M   'P 1'
#
loop_
_entity.id
_entity.type
_entity.pdbx_description
1 polymer ?
#
loop_
_entity_poly.entity_id
_entity_poly.type
_entity_poly.pdbx_seq_one_letter_code
_entity_poly.pdbx_strand_id
1 'polypeptide(L)'
;MTTDELFSVALLEKHQALPPAYVIGIGLSGYLSWVVGTAFGIGLTDLLPPALASSMGIGLYAMFLGLLVPALREQPQARLVTLIAVTMNLLLYALATLLGIGHGLTIFIATVSAVALVTAAKKRLQW
;
A
#
# COMPACT_ATOMS: atom_id res chain seq x y z
N MET A 1 7.28 -12.34 -5.71
CA MET A 1 6.20 -11.89 -4.81
C MET A 1 6.77 -11.89 -3.40
N THR A 2 7.05 -10.72 -2.85
CA THR A 2 7.48 -10.58 -1.47
C THR A 2 6.43 -9.73 -0.80
N THR A 3 5.42 -10.37 -0.20
CA THR A 3 4.45 -9.67 0.64
C THR A 3 5.02 -9.56 2.06
N ASP A 4 4.50 -8.64 2.87
CA ASP A 4 5.01 -8.42 4.22
C ASP A 4 4.89 -9.67 5.10
N GLU A 5 3.95 -10.57 4.79
CA GLU A 5 3.81 -11.87 5.46
C GLU A 5 4.93 -12.84 5.07
N LEU A 6 5.24 -12.98 3.78
CA LEU A 6 6.35 -13.83 3.34
C LEU A 6 7.69 -13.29 3.82
N PHE A 7 7.85 -11.96 3.84
CA PHE A 7 9.04 -11.32 4.37
C PHE A 7 9.19 -11.56 5.87
N SER A 8 8.11 -11.42 6.64
CA SER A 8 8.12 -11.71 8.07
C SER A 8 8.45 -13.18 8.35
N VAL A 9 7.88 -14.12 7.58
CA VAL A 9 8.21 -15.56 7.69
C VAL A 9 9.68 -15.81 7.35
N ALA A 10 10.23 -15.15 6.33
CA ALA A 10 11.64 -15.25 6.00
C ALA A 10 12.56 -14.68 7.10
N LEU A 11 12.14 -13.63 7.81
CA LEU A 11 12.88 -13.04 8.93
C LEU A 11 12.82 -13.87 10.23
N LEU A 12 11.74 -14.62 10.42
CA LEU A 12 11.60 -15.52 11.57
C LEU A 12 12.47 -16.78 11.44
N GLU A 13 12.98 -17.05 10.24
CA GLU A 13 13.87 -18.17 9.98
C GLU A 13 15.23 -17.94 10.68
N LYS A 14 15.67 -18.94 11.45
CA LYS A 14 16.87 -18.81 12.31
C LYS A 14 18.19 -18.90 11.55
N HIS A 15 18.15 -19.28 10.27
CA HIS A 15 19.35 -19.38 9.43
C HIS A 15 19.85 -17.99 9.01
N GLN A 16 21.13 -17.70 9.28
CA GLN A 16 21.78 -16.43 8.87
C GLN A 16 21.78 -16.18 7.35
N ALA A 17 21.72 -17.25 6.55
CA ALA A 17 21.61 -17.17 5.10
C ALA A 17 20.52 -18.15 4.63
N LEU A 18 19.44 -17.60 4.05
CA LEU A 18 18.36 -18.40 3.50
C LEU A 18 18.80 -18.99 2.14
N PRO A 19 18.73 -20.31 1.95
CA PRO A 19 19.04 -20.91 0.66
C PRO A 19 18.00 -20.46 -0.38
N PRO A 20 18.41 -20.24 -1.66
CA PRO A 20 17.49 -19.80 -2.72
C PRO A 20 16.25 -20.70 -2.87
N ALA A 21 16.42 -22.01 -2.68
CA ALA A 21 15.33 -22.98 -2.71
C ALA A 21 14.25 -22.73 -1.64
N TYR A 22 14.64 -22.25 -0.46
CA TYR A 22 13.70 -21.91 0.62
C TYR A 22 12.87 -20.68 0.25
N VAL A 23 13.52 -19.63 -0.26
CA VAL A 23 12.84 -18.38 -0.69
C VAL A 23 11.87 -18.65 -1.85
N ILE A 24 12.26 -19.52 -2.79
CA ILE A 24 11.38 -19.96 -3.87
C ILE A 24 10.22 -20.80 -3.31
N GLY A 25 10.49 -21.68 -2.35
CA GLY A 25 9.47 -22.51 -1.70
C GLY A 25 8.38 -21.69 -1.01
N ILE A 26 8.76 -20.70 -0.17
CA ILE A 26 7.79 -19.80 0.48
C ILE A 26 7.04 -18.93 -0.54
N GLY A 27 7.72 -18.49 -1.60
CA GLY A 27 7.12 -17.75 -2.70
C GLY A 27 6.05 -18.56 -3.44
N LEU A 28 6.36 -19.82 -3.73
CA LEU A 28 5.47 -20.74 -4.41
C LEU A 28 4.28 -21.13 -3.52
N SER A 29 4.49 -21.39 -2.23
CA SER A 29 3.40 -21.67 -1.30
C SER A 29 2.45 -20.49 -1.15
N GLY A 30 2.99 -19.26 -1.10
CA GLY A 30 2.18 -18.04 -1.08
C GLY A 30 1.34 -17.89 -2.35
N TYR A 31 1.96 -18.10 -3.53
CA TYR A 31 1.26 -18.03 -4.81
C TYR A 31 0.16 -19.10 -4.93
N LEU A 32 0.46 -20.35 -4.58
CA LEU A 32 -0.52 -21.44 -4.60
C LEU A 32 -1.67 -21.18 -3.63
N SER A 33 -1.38 -20.68 -2.42
CA SER A 33 -2.41 -20.31 -1.44
C SER A 33 -3.32 -19.20 -1.98
N TRP A 34 -2.76 -18.23 -2.71
CA TRP A 34 -3.54 -17.17 -3.34
C TRP A 34 -4.43 -17.69 -4.48
N VAL A 35 -3.90 -18.55 -5.35
CA VAL A 35 -4.67 -19.16 -6.45
C VAL A 35 -5.82 -20.01 -5.92
N VAL A 36 -5.52 -20.91 -4.98
CA VAL A 36 -6.52 -21.78 -4.35
C VAL A 36 -7.54 -20.96 -3.57
N GLY A 37 -7.08 -19.99 -2.76
CA GLY A 37 -7.95 -19.09 -2.01
C GLY A 37 -8.87 -18.26 -2.90
N THR A 38 -8.41 -17.82 -4.07
CA THR A 38 -9.24 -17.11 -5.04
C THR A 38 -10.29 -18.03 -5.66
N ALA A 39 -9.91 -19.26 -6.03
CA ALA A 39 -10.85 -20.25 -6.57
C ALA A 39 -11.96 -20.58 -5.56
N PHE A 40 -11.61 -20.80 -4.30
CA PHE A 40 -12.59 -20.99 -3.22
C PHE A 40 -13.38 -19.71 -2.93
N GLY A 41 -12.74 -18.54 -2.95
CA GLY A 41 -13.37 -17.25 -2.70
C GLY A 41 -14.46 -16.94 -3.71
N ILE A 42 -14.27 -17.25 -5.00
CA ILE A 42 -15.32 -17.09 -6.03
C ILE A 42 -16.57 -17.90 -5.65
N GLY A 43 -16.41 -19.15 -5.20
CA GLY A 43 -17.53 -20.00 -4.80
C GLY A 43 -18.19 -19.58 -3.47
N LEU A 44 -17.43 -19.03 -2.52
CA LEU A 44 -17.95 -18.59 -1.22
C LEU A 44 -18.56 -17.19 -1.25
N THR A 45 -18.23 -16.36 -2.24
CA THR A 45 -18.71 -14.97 -2.32
C THR A 45 -20.24 -14.92 -2.45
N ASP A 46 -20.86 -15.89 -3.14
CA ASP A 46 -22.31 -15.99 -3.28
C ASP A 46 -23.03 -16.32 -1.96
N LEU A 47 -22.31 -16.85 -0.98
CA LEU A 47 -22.82 -17.18 0.36
C LEU A 47 -22.59 -16.05 1.37
N LEU A 48 -21.83 -15.02 1.01
CA LEU A 48 -21.50 -13.92 1.93
C LEU A 48 -22.67 -12.93 2.06
N PRO A 49 -23.06 -12.56 3.29
CA PRO A 49 -24.00 -11.47 3.50
C PRO A 49 -23.46 -10.16 2.91
N PRO A 50 -24.33 -9.29 2.34
CA PRO A 50 -23.90 -8.02 1.73
C PRO A 50 -23.07 -7.13 2.67
N ALA A 51 -23.34 -7.19 3.98
CA ALA A 51 -22.59 -6.44 4.99
C ALA A 51 -21.13 -6.91 5.15
N LEU A 52 -20.86 -8.21 4.99
CA LEU A 52 -19.49 -8.72 5.03
C LEU A 52 -18.76 -8.38 3.73
N ALA A 53 -19.42 -8.51 2.59
CA ALA A 53 -18.85 -8.16 1.29
C ALA A 53 -18.43 -6.69 1.22
N SER A 54 -19.25 -5.76 1.73
CA SER A 54 -18.88 -4.34 1.82
C SER A 54 -17.73 -4.07 2.79
N SER A 55 -17.63 -4.83 3.89
CA SER A 55 -16.56 -4.69 4.88
C SER A 55 -15.19 -5.14 4.35
N MET A 56 -15.14 -6.10 3.42
CA MET A 56 -13.88 -6.58 2.82
C MET A 56 -13.13 -5.46 2.10
N GLY A 57 -13.84 -4.57 1.38
CA GLY A 57 -13.23 -3.42 0.73
C GLY A 57 -12.59 -2.45 1.73
N ILE A 58 -13.26 -2.20 2.86
CA ILE A 58 -12.75 -1.34 3.93
C ILE A 58 -11.53 -1.98 4.60
N GLY A 59 -11.52 -3.31 4.77
CA GLY A 59 -10.40 -4.07 5.33
C GLY A 59 -9.10 -3.87 4.55
N LEU A 60 -9.17 -3.80 3.22
CA LEU A 60 -7.99 -3.54 2.39
C LEU A 60 -7.41 -2.14 2.64
N TYR A 61 -8.26 -1.12 2.76
CA TYR A 61 -7.82 0.23 3.12
C TYR A 61 -7.22 0.27 4.53
N ALA A 62 -7.80 -0.46 5.48
CA ALA A 62 -7.28 -0.55 6.85
C ALA A 62 -5.89 -1.20 6.92
N MET A 63 -5.61 -2.21 6.08
CA MET A 63 -4.28 -2.84 5.97
C MET A 63 -3.21 -1.82 5.56
N PHE A 64 -3.47 -1.05 4.49
CA PHE A 64 -2.53 -0.01 4.04
C PHE A 64 -2.36 1.10 5.08
N LEU A 65 -3.44 1.51 5.76
CA LEU A 65 -3.35 2.47 6.87
C LEU A 65 -2.54 1.91 8.05
N GLY A 66 -2.67 0.63 8.35
CA GLY A 66 -1.91 -0.06 9.39
C GLY A 66 -0.40 -0.04 9.15
N LEU A 67 0.04 -0.09 7.88
CA LEU A 67 1.45 0.06 7.51
C LEU A 67 1.89 1.53 7.46
N LEU A 68 1.02 2.42 6.96
CA LEU A 68 1.32 3.83 6.81
C LEU A 68 1.47 4.53 8.18
N VAL A 69 0.55 4.30 9.12
CA VAL A 69 0.50 5.04 10.39
C VAL A 69 1.79 4.91 11.22
N PRO A 70 2.37 3.71 11.44
CA PRO A 70 3.66 3.56 12.11
C PRO A 70 4.79 4.31 11.39
N ALA A 71 4.86 4.20 10.06
CA ALA A 71 5.88 4.90 9.26
C ALA A 71 5.81 6.44 9.42
N LEU A 72 4.60 7.00 9.55
CA LEU A 72 4.40 8.43 9.82
C LEU A 72 4.81 8.86 11.24
N ARG A 73 4.73 7.94 12.22
CA ARG A 73 5.11 8.23 13.61
C ARG A 73 6.64 8.23 13.77
N GLU A 74 7.33 7.32 13.10
CA GLU A 74 8.78 7.19 13.21
C GLU A 74 9.55 8.20 12.36
N GLN A 75 9.03 8.57 11.17
CA GLN A 75 9.74 9.44 10.23
C GLN A 75 9.06 10.82 10.08
N PRO A 76 9.63 11.90 10.65
CA PRO A 76 9.02 13.23 10.55
C PRO A 76 8.93 13.75 9.10
N GLN A 77 9.82 13.29 8.21
CA GLN A 77 9.81 13.61 6.79
C GLN A 77 8.62 12.97 6.08
N ALA A 78 8.33 11.69 6.37
CA ALA A 78 7.18 10.99 5.79
C ALA A 78 5.87 11.71 6.14
N ARG A 79 5.72 12.12 7.42
CA ARG A 79 4.56 12.92 7.87
C ARG A 79 4.39 14.23 7.10
N LEU A 80 5.48 14.97 6.86
CA LEU A 80 5.41 16.24 6.12
C LEU A 80 5.01 16.02 4.65
N VAL A 81 5.59 15.01 4.00
CA VAL A 81 5.23 14.61 2.63
C VAL A 81 3.76 14.23 2.54
N THR A 82 3.27 13.37 3.44
CA THR A 82 1.87 12.94 3.44
C THR A 82 0.91 14.12 3.66
N LEU A 83 1.22 15.04 4.56
CA LEU A 83 0.40 16.23 4.79
C LEU A 83 0.29 17.11 3.54
N ILE A 84 1.43 17.36 2.87
CA ILE A 84 1.47 18.15 1.63
C ILE A 84 0.73 17.43 0.50
N ALA A 85 0.91 16.12 0.36
CA ALA A 85 0.21 15.31 -0.63
C ALA A 85 -1.31 15.34 -0.43
N VAL A 86 -1.80 15.19 0.81
CA VAL A 86 -3.23 15.27 1.13
C VAL A 86 -3.77 16.66 0.81
N THR A 87 -3.04 17.72 1.18
CA THR A 87 -3.45 19.11 0.92
C THR A 87 -3.51 19.40 -0.58
N MET A 88 -2.48 19.01 -1.35
CA MET A 88 -2.48 19.14 -2.81
C MET A 88 -3.58 18.31 -3.46
N ASN A 89 -3.83 17.09 -2.99
CA ASN A 89 -4.89 16.24 -3.50
C ASN A 89 -6.27 16.86 -3.27
N LEU A 90 -6.50 17.46 -2.11
CA LEU A 90 -7.77 18.14 -1.80
C LEU A 90 -8.00 19.35 -2.71
N LEU A 91 -6.94 20.14 -2.98
CA LEU A 91 -6.99 21.28 -3.90
C LEU A 91 -7.22 20.83 -5.36
N LEU A 92 -6.53 19.77 -5.78
CA LEU A 92 -6.64 19.22 -7.13
C LEU A 92 -7.96 18.46 -7.34
N TYR A 93 -8.59 17.93 -6.30
CA TYR A 93 -9.87 17.24 -6.39
C TYR A 93 -10.96 18.18 -6.95
N ALA A 94 -11.03 19.42 -6.45
CA ALA A 94 -11.98 20.41 -6.93
C ALA A 94 -11.74 20.84 -8.38
N LEU A 95 -10.48 20.81 -8.84
CA LEU A 95 -10.10 21.13 -10.22
C LEU A 95 -10.29 19.93 -11.16
N ALA A 96 -10.04 18.71 -10.68
CA ALA A 96 -10.18 17.47 -11.44
C ALA A 96 -11.65 17.14 -11.73
N THR A 97 -12.56 17.44 -10.80
CA THR A 97 -14.02 17.31 -11.03
C THR A 97 -14.52 18.26 -12.13
N LEU A 98 -13.89 19.42 -12.30
CA LEU A 98 -14.19 20.37 -13.39
C LEU A 98 -13.62 19.93 -14.76
N LEU A 99 -12.50 19.21 -14.77
CA LEU A 99 -11.79 18.78 -15.99
C LEU A 99 -12.14 17.35 -16.44
N GLY A 100 -12.98 16.62 -15.70
CA GLY A 100 -13.36 15.24 -16.02
C GLY A 100 -12.20 14.24 -15.89
N ILE A 101 -11.19 14.56 -15.08
CA ILE A 101 -10.01 13.69 -14.88
C ILE A 101 -10.38 12.59 -13.88
N GLY A 102 -10.01 11.34 -14.20
CA GLY A 102 -10.24 10.21 -13.30
C GLY A 102 -9.52 10.37 -11.95
N HIS A 103 -10.23 10.11 -10.86
CA HIS A 103 -9.75 10.32 -9.48
C HIS A 103 -8.40 9.64 -9.18
N GLY A 104 -8.13 8.46 -9.75
CA GLY A 104 -6.86 7.75 -9.57
C GLY A 104 -5.66 8.54 -10.12
N LEU A 105 -5.82 9.19 -11.27
CA LEU A 105 -4.76 9.99 -11.88
C LEU A 105 -4.49 11.27 -11.07
N THR A 106 -5.54 11.89 -10.53
CA THR A 106 -5.40 13.07 -9.66
C THR A 106 -4.58 12.76 -8.41
N ILE A 107 -4.87 11.64 -7.74
CA ILE A 107 -4.13 11.21 -6.55
C ILE A 107 -2.67 10.92 -6.89
N PHE A 108 -2.42 10.27 -8.03
CA PHE A 108 -1.07 9.99 -8.50
C PHE A 108 -0.26 11.27 -8.76
N ILE A 109 -0.83 12.23 -9.50
CA ILE A 109 -0.16 13.50 -9.79
C ILE A 109 0.11 14.29 -8.50
N ALA A 110 -0.86 14.34 -7.59
CA ALA A 110 -0.73 15.06 -6.31
C ALA A 110 0.41 14.49 -5.45
N THR A 111 0.47 13.15 -5.32
CA THR A 111 1.47 12.46 -4.50
C THR A 111 2.89 12.61 -5.08
N VAL A 112 3.07 12.42 -6.39
CA VAL A 112 4.37 12.62 -7.06
C VAL A 112 4.85 14.07 -6.92
N SER A 113 3.96 15.04 -7.13
CA SER A 113 4.31 16.46 -7.05
C SER A 113 4.69 16.87 -5.62
N ALA A 114 3.99 16.35 -4.61
CA ALA A 114 4.30 16.59 -3.21
C ALA A 114 5.67 16.04 -2.81
N VAL A 115 5.99 14.80 -3.21
CA VAL A 115 7.31 14.19 -2.97
C VAL A 115 8.42 15.02 -3.63
N ALA A 116 8.22 15.43 -4.89
CA ALA A 116 9.17 16.25 -5.62
C ALA A 116 9.44 17.59 -4.91
N LEU A 117 8.38 18.27 -4.46
CA LEU A 117 8.46 19.57 -3.79
C LEU A 117 9.19 19.48 -2.45
N VAL A 118 8.86 18.49 -1.63
CA VAL A 118 9.53 18.28 -0.33
C VAL A 118 11.00 17.92 -0.51
N THR A 119 11.31 17.06 -1.49
CA THR A 119 12.69 16.66 -1.77
C THR A 119 13.53 17.85 -2.27
N ALA A 120 12.96 18.66 -3.17
CA ALA A 120 13.62 19.87 -3.67
C ALA A 120 13.83 20.91 -2.55
N ALA A 121 12.85 21.11 -1.67
CA ALA A 121 12.95 22.02 -0.53
C ALA A 121 14.03 21.56 0.47
N LYS A 122 14.10 20.26 0.78
CA LYS A 122 15.13 19.70 1.67
C LYS A 122 16.53 19.84 1.08
N LYS A 123 16.71 19.58 -0.22
CA LYS A 123 17.99 19.73 -0.92
C LYS A 123 18.48 21.18 -0.93
N ARG A 124 17.56 22.15 -0.88
CA ARG A 124 17.88 23.59 -0.86
C ARG A 124 18.28 24.12 0.52
N LEU A 125 17.93 23.41 1.61
CA LEU A 125 18.17 23.83 3.00
C LEU A 125 19.43 23.19 3.62
N GLN A 126 20.05 22.21 2.95
CA GLN A 126 21.25 21.50 3.44
C GLN A 126 22.55 21.96 2.75
N TRP A 127 22.61 23.25 2.37
CA TRP A 127 23.85 23.94 2.03
C TRP A 127 24.32 24.79 3.21
#